data_AF-A0A7W3J468-F1
#
_entry.id   AF-A0A7W3J468-F1
#
_cell.length_a   1.000
_cell.length_b   1.000
_cell.length_c   1.000
_cell.angle_alpha   90.00
_cell.angle_beta   90.00
_cell.angle_gamma   90.00
#
_symmetry.space_group_name_H-M   'P 1'
#
loop_
_entity.id
_entity.type
_entity.pdbx_description
1 polymer ?
#
loop_
_entity_poly.entity_id
_entity_poly.type
_entity_poly.pdbx_seq_one_letter_code
_entity_poly.pdbx_strand_id
1 'polypeptide(L)'
;MTHGLSASAQLLILLGGALAVLAGWLRWVRPKIRNTRRDTVAIRDAILGRDAIVDTITQQELAPALPGIGQRMAHQEAQMQTMTEAVTQLAQTHQQMAEVRAEVKSLAGRVEKLEAGTVERIVTRAESAAAFRAIEAAHNSHPDEVDES
;
A
#
# COMPACT_ATOMS: atom_id res chain seq x y z
N MET A 1 -40.62 -67.71 40.18
CA MET A 1 -41.91 -67.24 39.65
C MET A 1 -41.63 -66.18 38.61
N THR A 2 -41.47 -66.60 37.36
CA THR A 2 -41.21 -65.72 36.21
C THR A 2 -42.55 -65.30 35.63
N HIS A 3 -42.99 -64.09 35.95
CA HIS A 3 -44.14 -63.50 35.28
C HIS A 3 -43.77 -63.29 33.81
N GLY A 4 -44.29 -64.15 32.93
CA GLY A 4 -44.22 -63.95 31.49
C GLY A 4 -45.03 -62.71 31.14
N LEU A 5 -44.35 -61.61 30.85
CA LEU A 5 -44.96 -60.42 30.25
C LEU A 5 -45.72 -60.85 28.99
N SER A 6 -46.99 -60.48 28.88
CA SER A 6 -47.82 -60.75 27.70
C SER A 6 -47.14 -60.18 26.45
N ALA A 7 -47.31 -60.84 25.29
CA ALA A 7 -46.68 -60.44 24.03
C ALA A 7 -46.95 -58.97 23.67
N SER A 8 -48.11 -58.43 24.08
CA SER A 8 -48.46 -57.01 23.93
C SER A 8 -47.59 -56.07 24.79
N ALA A 9 -47.25 -56.45 26.03
CA ALA A 9 -46.37 -55.65 26.89
C ALA A 9 -44.93 -55.61 26.36
N GLN A 10 -44.43 -56.74 25.82
CA GLN A 10 -43.11 -56.80 25.18
C GLN A 10 -43.06 -55.93 23.92
N LEU A 11 -44.11 -55.94 23.10
CA LEU A 11 -44.22 -55.07 21.92
C LEU A 11 -44.20 -53.58 22.29
N LEU A 12 -44.89 -53.17 23.35
CA LEU A 12 -44.91 -51.77 23.79
C LEU A 12 -43.53 -51.30 24.30
N ILE A 13 -42.80 -52.16 25.02
CA ILE A 13 -41.44 -51.84 25.49
C ILE A 13 -40.47 -51.73 24.32
N LEU A 14 -40.54 -52.66 23.36
CA LEU A 14 -39.70 -52.60 22.15
C LEU A 14 -40.00 -51.37 21.31
N LEU A 15 -41.27 -51.01 21.15
CA LEU A 15 -41.68 -49.84 20.38
C LEU A 15 -41.29 -48.53 21.08
N GLY A 16 -41.45 -48.44 22.39
CA GLY A 16 -40.98 -47.31 23.20
C GLY A 16 -39.46 -47.17 23.17
N GLY A 17 -38.73 -48.29 23.28
CA GLY A 17 -37.28 -48.32 23.13
C GLY A 17 -36.81 -47.88 21.74
N ALA A 18 -37.45 -48.38 20.68
CA ALA A 18 -37.16 -47.99 19.30
C ALA A 18 -37.41 -46.49 19.07
N LEU A 19 -38.50 -45.94 19.61
CA LEU A 19 -38.79 -44.50 19.54
C LEU A 19 -37.77 -43.66 20.32
N ALA A 20 -37.35 -44.11 21.50
CA ALA A 20 -36.33 -43.42 22.28
C ALA A 20 -34.96 -43.40 21.57
N VAL A 21 -34.57 -44.52 20.96
CA VAL A 21 -33.35 -44.61 20.14
C VAL A 21 -33.45 -43.71 18.91
N LEU A 22 -34.60 -43.72 18.22
CA LEU A 22 -34.83 -42.90 17.03
C LEU A 22 -34.84 -41.40 17.38
N ALA A 23 -35.45 -41.01 18.49
CA ALA A 23 -35.45 -39.64 19.00
C ALA A 23 -34.03 -39.20 19.42
N GLY A 24 -33.28 -40.07 20.09
CA GLY A 24 -31.87 -39.83 20.43
C GLY A 24 -31.02 -39.66 19.17
N TRP A 25 -31.21 -40.51 18.16
CA TRP A 25 -30.49 -40.40 16.89
C TRP A 25 -30.83 -39.11 16.13
N LEU A 26 -32.11 -38.75 16.05
CA LEU A 26 -32.55 -37.50 15.41
C LEU A 26 -32.03 -36.25 16.12
N ARG A 27 -31.97 -36.28 17.46
CA ARG A 27 -31.54 -35.12 18.25
C ARG A 27 -30.02 -34.95 18.27
N TRP A 28 -29.25 -36.03 18.21
CA TRP A 28 -27.79 -35.97 18.41
C TRP A 28 -26.98 -36.30 17.15
N VAL A 29 -27.38 -37.31 16.38
CA VAL A 29 -26.62 -37.80 15.22
C VAL A 29 -26.96 -37.02 13.96
N ARG A 30 -28.26 -36.79 13.70
CA ARG A 30 -28.72 -36.03 12.51
C ARG A 30 -28.12 -34.62 12.41
N PRO A 31 -28.10 -33.78 13.46
CA PRO A 31 -27.48 -32.45 13.34
C PRO A 31 -25.97 -32.53 13.10
N LYS A 32 -25.27 -33.50 13.72
CA LYS A 32 -23.83 -33.68 13.57
C LYS A 32 -23.45 -34.04 12.13
N ILE A 33 -24.19 -34.96 11.50
CA ILE A 33 -24.00 -35.33 10.09
C ILE A 33 -24.28 -34.15 9.15
N ARG A 34 -25.29 -33.33 9.47
CA ARG A 34 -25.60 -32.15 8.66
C ARG A 34 -24.47 -31.12 8.73
N ASN A 35 -23.88 -30.92 9.90
CA ASN A 35 -22.77 -29.99 10.08
C ASN A 35 -21.52 -30.48 9.35
N THR A 36 -21.13 -31.75 9.51
CA THR A 36 -19.95 -32.29 8.81
C THR A 36 -20.09 -32.23 7.29
N ARG A 37 -21.29 -32.48 6.74
CA ARG A 37 -21.56 -32.30 5.31
C ARG A 37 -21.43 -30.85 4.85
N ARG A 38 -21.85 -29.89 5.68
CA ARG A 38 -21.67 -28.46 5.36
C ARG A 38 -20.21 -28.08 5.37
N ASP A 39 -19.46 -28.57 6.35
CA ASP A 39 -18.03 -28.29 6.48
C ASP A 39 -17.25 -28.87 5.30
N THR A 40 -17.55 -30.09 4.87
CA THR A 40 -16.87 -30.70 3.72
C THR A 40 -17.18 -29.97 2.41
N VAL A 41 -18.43 -29.55 2.20
CA VAL A 41 -18.81 -28.72 1.05
C VAL A 41 -18.11 -27.36 1.13
N ALA A 42 -18.09 -26.71 2.29
CA ALA A 42 -17.43 -25.43 2.47
C ALA A 42 -15.92 -25.51 2.22
N ILE A 43 -15.25 -26.58 2.67
CA ILE A 43 -13.82 -26.81 2.41
C ILE A 43 -13.58 -27.03 0.92
N ARG A 44 -14.40 -27.86 0.26
CA ARG A 44 -14.30 -28.10 -1.19
C ARG A 44 -14.48 -26.80 -1.97
N ASP A 45 -15.53 -26.05 -1.66
CA ASP A 45 -15.86 -24.78 -2.31
C ASP A 45 -14.76 -23.73 -2.04
N ALA A 46 -14.15 -23.74 -0.85
CA ALA A 46 -13.04 -22.86 -0.55
C ALA A 46 -11.80 -23.19 -1.40
N ILE A 47 -11.48 -24.47 -1.58
CA ILE A 47 -10.29 -24.93 -2.33
C ILE A 47 -10.48 -24.73 -3.82
N LEU A 48 -11.55 -25.29 -4.39
CA LEU A 48 -11.78 -25.32 -5.83
C LEU A 48 -12.45 -24.04 -6.34
N GLY A 49 -13.18 -23.34 -5.47
CA GLY A 49 -14.10 -22.28 -5.85
C GLY A 49 -15.51 -22.82 -6.08
N ARG A 50 -16.45 -21.90 -6.20
CA ARG A 50 -17.86 -22.16 -6.46
C ARG A 50 -18.40 -21.11 -7.42
N ASP A 51 -19.13 -21.53 -8.43
CA ASP A 51 -19.82 -20.62 -9.34
C ASP A 51 -20.94 -19.84 -8.62
N ALA A 52 -21.40 -18.77 -9.27
CA ALA A 52 -22.54 -18.00 -8.80
C ALA A 52 -23.78 -18.90 -8.72
N ILE A 53 -24.49 -18.85 -7.60
CA ILE A 53 -25.77 -19.54 -7.48
C ILE A 53 -26.82 -18.60 -8.05
N VAL A 54 -27.38 -18.96 -9.19
CA VAL A 54 -28.42 -18.19 -9.87
C VAL A 54 -29.76 -18.91 -9.73
N ASP A 55 -30.81 -18.18 -9.37
CA ASP A 55 -32.17 -18.70 -9.44
C ASP A 55 -32.56 -18.91 -10.90
N THR A 56 -32.86 -20.15 -11.27
CA THR A 56 -33.24 -20.52 -12.63
C THR A 56 -34.53 -19.85 -13.14
N ILE A 57 -35.40 -19.38 -12.22
CA ILE A 57 -36.69 -18.78 -12.58
C ILE A 57 -36.58 -17.27 -12.73
N THR A 58 -35.99 -16.59 -11.73
CA THR A 58 -35.87 -15.13 -11.72
C THR A 58 -34.57 -14.60 -12.34
N GLN A 59 -33.62 -15.50 -12.65
CA GLN A 59 -32.24 -15.19 -13.06
C GLN A 59 -31.48 -14.29 -12.09
N GLN A 60 -31.99 -14.13 -10.86
CA GLN A 60 -31.30 -13.35 -9.84
C GLN A 60 -30.17 -14.17 -9.21
N GLU A 61 -29.05 -13.51 -8.99
CA GLU A 61 -27.91 -14.08 -8.28
C GLU A 61 -28.25 -14.18 -6.79
N LEU A 62 -28.40 -15.41 -6.31
CA LEU A 62 -28.69 -15.73 -4.91
C LEU A 62 -27.42 -15.72 -4.06
N ALA A 63 -26.28 -16.07 -4.65
CA ALA A 63 -25.00 -16.01 -3.97
C ALA A 63 -23.83 -15.82 -4.95
N PRO A 64 -22.84 -14.97 -4.61
CA PRO A 64 -21.72 -14.70 -5.49
C PRO A 64 -20.83 -15.92 -5.72
N ALA A 65 -20.16 -15.91 -6.87
CA ALA A 65 -19.08 -16.82 -7.16
C ALA A 65 -17.95 -16.62 -6.14
N LEU A 66 -17.46 -17.72 -5.57
CA LEU A 66 -16.31 -17.74 -4.69
C LEU A 66 -15.11 -18.26 -5.48
N PRO A 67 -14.08 -17.46 -5.75
CA PRO A 67 -12.87 -17.94 -6.41
C PRO A 67 -12.15 -18.91 -5.48
N GLY A 68 -11.61 -20.00 -6.03
CA GLY A 68 -10.85 -20.99 -5.24
C GLY A 68 -9.58 -20.41 -4.62
N ILE A 69 -9.04 -21.07 -3.59
CA ILE A 69 -7.80 -20.63 -2.90
C ILE A 69 -6.67 -20.39 -3.89
N GLY A 70 -6.50 -21.25 -4.90
CA GLY A 70 -5.44 -21.08 -5.90
C GLY A 70 -5.54 -19.74 -6.66
N GLN A 71 -6.74 -19.35 -7.09
CA GLN A 71 -6.96 -18.07 -7.76
C GLN A 71 -6.76 -16.88 -6.81
N ARG A 72 -7.23 -16.99 -5.56
CA ARG A 72 -7.01 -15.95 -4.55
C ARG A 72 -5.53 -15.75 -4.24
N MET A 73 -4.78 -16.84 -4.11
CA MET A 73 -3.33 -16.83 -3.90
C MET A 73 -2.60 -16.25 -5.09
N ALA A 74 -2.93 -16.66 -6.31
CA ALA A 74 -2.32 -16.10 -7.52
C ALA A 74 -2.58 -14.59 -7.66
N HIS A 75 -3.80 -14.15 -7.34
CA HIS A 75 -4.13 -12.73 -7.33
C HIS A 75 -3.32 -11.96 -6.27
N GLN A 76 -3.22 -12.52 -5.05
CA GLN A 76 -2.43 -11.92 -3.98
C GLN A 76 -0.93 -11.85 -4.35
N GLU A 77 -0.39 -12.90 -4.95
CA GLU A 77 1.01 -12.93 -5.41
C GLU A 77 1.27 -11.88 -6.49
N ALA A 78 0.39 -11.76 -7.48
CA ALA A 78 0.46 -10.71 -8.49
C ALA A 78 0.42 -9.31 -7.87
N GLN A 79 -0.49 -9.07 -6.92
CA GLN A 79 -0.55 -7.81 -6.18
C GLN A 79 0.76 -7.53 -5.42
N MET A 80 1.34 -8.52 -4.73
CA MET A 80 2.61 -8.33 -4.04
C MET A 80 3.77 -8.03 -4.98
N GLN A 81 3.81 -8.66 -6.15
CA GLN A 81 4.82 -8.36 -7.18
C GLN A 81 4.71 -6.91 -7.65
N THR A 82 3.51 -6.46 -8.03
CA THR A 82 3.29 -5.07 -8.44
C THR A 82 3.62 -4.06 -7.34
N MET A 83 3.30 -4.37 -6.09
CA MET A 83 3.64 -3.52 -4.95
C MET A 83 5.17 -3.45 -4.75
N THR A 84 5.87 -4.57 -4.90
CA THR A 84 7.33 -4.62 -4.79
C THR A 84 7.97 -3.79 -5.89
N GLU A 85 7.52 -3.95 -7.14
CA GLU A 85 7.97 -3.12 -8.26
C GLU A 85 7.75 -1.62 -7.99
N ALA A 86 6.54 -1.24 -7.55
CA ALA A 86 6.24 0.15 -7.22
C ALA A 86 7.14 0.71 -6.11
N VAL A 87 7.40 -0.08 -5.05
CA VAL A 87 8.31 0.31 -3.96
C VAL A 87 9.74 0.48 -4.46
N THR A 88 10.22 -0.41 -5.34
CA THR A 88 11.58 -0.29 -5.91
C THR A 88 11.71 0.95 -6.79
N GLN A 89 10.72 1.25 -7.61
CA GLN A 89 10.70 2.48 -8.43
C GLN A 89 10.67 3.72 -7.54
N LEU A 90 9.85 3.72 -6.49
CA LEU A 90 9.78 4.83 -5.55
C LEU A 90 11.11 5.05 -4.81
N ALA A 91 11.81 3.98 -4.42
CA ALA A 91 13.15 4.10 -3.84
C ALA A 91 14.16 4.72 -4.81
N GLN A 92 14.12 4.32 -6.08
CA GLN A 92 14.99 4.88 -7.13
C GLN A 92 14.71 6.37 -7.39
N THR A 93 13.44 6.77 -7.48
CA THR A 93 13.09 8.18 -7.68
C THR A 93 13.49 9.04 -6.49
N HIS A 94 13.39 8.53 -5.26
CA HIS A 94 13.89 9.21 -4.08
C HIS A 94 15.41 9.43 -4.11
N GLN A 95 16.20 8.45 -4.57
CA GLN A 95 17.64 8.61 -4.75
C GLN A 95 17.96 9.68 -5.79
N GLN A 96 17.32 9.63 -6.96
CA GLN A 96 17.51 10.63 -8.01
C GLN A 96 17.13 12.04 -7.54
N MET A 97 16.04 12.19 -6.79
CA MET A 97 15.67 13.49 -6.23
C MET A 97 16.69 14.01 -5.22
N ALA A 98 17.30 13.13 -4.41
CA ALA A 98 18.35 13.52 -3.48
C ALA A 98 19.60 14.02 -4.22
N GLU A 99 19.99 13.36 -5.30
CA GLU A 99 21.10 13.76 -6.16
C GLU A 99 20.85 15.11 -6.82
N VAL A 100 19.71 15.28 -7.50
CA VAL A 100 19.31 16.55 -8.12
C VAL A 100 19.29 17.68 -7.09
N ARG A 101 18.79 17.42 -5.86
CA ARG A 101 18.77 18.42 -4.79
C ARG A 101 20.18 18.84 -4.35
N ALA A 102 21.12 17.89 -4.32
CA ALA A 102 22.52 18.18 -4.02
C ALA A 102 23.16 19.04 -5.12
N GLU A 103 22.90 18.71 -6.40
CA GLU A 103 23.37 19.49 -7.54
C GLU A 103 22.82 20.92 -7.52
N VAL A 104 21.51 21.08 -7.30
CA VAL A 104 20.87 22.40 -7.21
C VAL A 104 21.50 23.22 -6.09
N LYS A 105 21.77 22.62 -4.92
CA LYS A 105 22.42 23.31 -3.80
C LYS A 105 23.85 23.74 -4.16
N SER A 106 24.60 22.87 -4.84
CA SER A 106 25.95 23.19 -5.33
C SER A 106 25.93 24.34 -6.33
N LEU A 107 24.99 24.31 -7.28
CA LEU A 107 24.83 25.33 -8.32
C LEU A 107 24.46 26.68 -7.70
N ALA A 108 23.52 26.70 -6.74
CA ALA A 108 23.14 27.90 -6.00
C ALA A 108 24.34 28.55 -5.29
N GLY A 109 25.17 27.75 -4.61
CA GLY A 109 26.39 28.27 -3.97
C GLY A 109 27.44 28.79 -4.95
N ARG A 110 27.50 28.24 -6.18
CA ARG A 110 28.37 28.77 -7.24
C ARG A 110 27.86 30.11 -7.77
N VAL A 111 26.54 30.23 -7.96
CA VAL A 111 25.91 31.48 -8.39
C VAL A 111 26.16 32.58 -7.36
N GLU A 112 25.95 32.32 -6.07
CA GLU A 112 26.20 33.27 -5.00
C GLU A 112 27.66 33.78 -4.99
N LYS A 113 28.64 32.89 -5.18
CA LYS A 113 30.06 33.28 -5.28
C LYS A 113 30.35 34.14 -6.51
N LEU A 114 29.73 33.82 -7.65
CA LEU A 114 29.90 34.61 -8.87
C LEU A 114 29.26 35.99 -8.76
N GLU A 115 28.10 36.07 -8.10
CA GLU A 115 27.43 37.34 -7.79
C GLU A 115 28.31 38.18 -6.87
N ALA A 116 28.81 37.62 -5.76
CA ALA A 116 29.70 38.32 -4.84
C ALA A 116 30.97 38.87 -5.53
N GLY A 117 31.67 38.04 -6.32
CA GLY A 117 32.85 38.49 -7.06
C GLY A 117 32.53 39.49 -8.18
N THR A 118 31.30 39.51 -8.68
CA THR A 118 30.87 40.53 -9.66
C THR A 118 30.56 41.86 -8.97
N VAL A 119 29.91 41.82 -7.81
CA VAL A 119 29.70 43.01 -6.97
C VAL A 119 31.03 43.63 -6.57
N GLU A 120 31.98 42.83 -6.07
CA GLU A 120 33.30 43.31 -5.68
C GLU A 120 34.03 43.98 -6.85
N ARG A 121 34.06 43.36 -8.03
CA ARG A 121 34.66 43.96 -9.24
C ARG A 121 34.00 45.27 -9.65
N ILE A 122 32.67 45.38 -9.53
CA ILE A 122 31.94 46.62 -9.83
C ILE A 122 32.34 47.71 -8.83
N VAL A 123 32.38 47.39 -7.54
CA VAL A 123 32.77 48.32 -6.46
C VAL A 123 34.22 48.79 -6.66
N THR A 124 35.18 47.88 -6.82
CA THR A 124 36.59 48.24 -7.02
C THR A 124 36.78 49.10 -8.28
N ARG A 125 36.04 48.81 -9.35
CA ARG A 125 36.09 49.62 -10.58
C ARG A 125 35.52 51.02 -10.35
N ALA A 126 34.43 51.14 -9.60
CA ALA A 126 33.83 52.43 -9.25
C ALA A 126 34.76 53.26 -8.35
N GLU A 127 35.37 52.65 -7.33
CA GLU A 127 36.35 53.27 -6.44
C GLU A 127 37.60 53.73 -7.20
N SER A 128 38.13 52.89 -8.09
CA SER A 128 39.27 53.24 -8.95
C SER A 128 38.93 54.44 -9.84
N ALA A 129 37.75 54.45 -10.47
CA ALA A 129 37.31 55.57 -11.30
C ALA A 129 37.05 56.85 -10.50
N ALA A 130 36.67 56.75 -9.23
CA ALA A 130 36.56 57.90 -8.34
C ALA A 130 37.94 58.42 -7.92
N ALA A 131 38.89 57.53 -7.62
CA ALA A 131 40.27 57.89 -7.29
C ALA A 131 40.97 58.62 -8.45
N PHE A 132 40.82 58.12 -9.69
CA PHE A 132 41.34 58.81 -10.87
C PHE A 132 40.75 60.21 -11.03
N ARG A 133 39.42 60.36 -10.88
CA ARG A 133 38.78 61.68 -10.95
C ARG A 133 39.24 62.63 -9.85
N ALA A 134 39.52 62.12 -8.65
CA ALA A 134 40.05 62.92 -7.55
C ALA A 134 41.49 63.40 -7.84
N ILE A 135 42.32 62.53 -8.43
CA ILE A 135 43.69 62.89 -8.86
C ILE A 135 43.65 63.94 -9.98
N GLU A 136 42.80 63.77 -10.98
CA GLU A 136 42.60 64.76 -12.05
C GLU A 136 42.14 66.12 -11.50
N ALA A 137 41.19 66.12 -10.56
CA ALA A 137 40.74 67.35 -9.92
C ALA A 137 41.86 68.04 -9.11
N ALA A 138 42.68 67.28 -8.38
CA ALA A 138 43.81 67.80 -7.61
C ALA A 138 44.97 68.30 -8.49
N HIS A 139 45.20 67.64 -9.64
CA HIS A 139 46.19 68.09 -10.62
C HIS A 139 45.73 69.39 -11.29
N ASN A 140 44.46 69.46 -11.73
CA ASN A 140 43.89 70.67 -12.34
C ASN A 140 43.73 71.84 -11.35
N SER A 141 43.72 71.59 -10.04
CA SER A 141 43.70 72.64 -9.02
C SER A 141 45.08 73.23 -8.70
N HIS A 142 46.16 72.68 -9.27
CA HIS A 142 47.52 73.23 -9.22
C HIS A 142 47.98 73.65 -10.62
N PRO A 143 47.47 74.77 -11.16
CA PRO A 143 48.06 75.36 -12.36
C PRO A 143 49.43 75.95 -12.01
N ASP A 144 50.49 75.32 -12.50
CA ASP A 144 51.86 75.83 -12.63
C ASP A 144 52.29 76.98 -11.67
N GLU A 145 52.83 76.62 -10.50
CA GLU A 145 54.01 77.34 -9.98
C GLU A 145 55.23 76.86 -10.80
N VAL A 146 55.30 77.28 -12.06
CA VAL A 146 56.50 77.13 -12.89
C VAL A 146 56.98 78.53 -13.27
N ASP A 147 57.94 78.98 -12.46
CA ASP A 147 59.12 79.74 -12.87
C ASP A 147 58.88 81.03 -13.68
N GLU A 148 58.63 82.14 -12.99
CA GLU A 148 59.01 83.46 -13.49
C GLU A 148 60.26 83.95 -12.74
N SER A 149 61.36 84.05 -13.50
CA SER A 149 62.60 84.75 -13.16
C SER A 149 62.48 86.25 -13.40
#